data_AF-A0A7M7ST71-F1
#
_entry.id   AF-A0A7M7ST71-F1
#
_cell.length_a   1.000
_cell.length_b   1.000
_cell.length_c   1.000
_cell.angle_alpha   90.00
_cell.angle_beta   90.00
_cell.angle_gamma   90.00
#
_symmetry.space_group_name_H-M   'P 1'
#
loop_
_entity.id
_entity.type
_entity.pdbx_description
1 polymer ?
#
loop_
_entity_poly.entity_id
_entity_poly.type
_entity_poly.pdbx_seq_one_letter_code
_entity_poly.pdbx_strand_id
1 'polypeptide(L)'
;MGKIKRQRRKLHPSVVKDADKDAVNEMDTGLLQPSVLFPTKGLLQSSNTEDASLPLQTEDDRMSFVSKKSIKGSKQITKVEKRKLRHDKWLEKVDTISSAKRRAMDAKKRAGVPVVGDMNPLNEALPELSEILRIGPHYTPNSSNTRNSQPAKKPRATLKMKDKQKMMLEESARFQEVLKHSAFKKNPFATINVHLKNKLKQEQQAQET
;
A
#
# COMPACT_ATOMS: atom_id res chain seq x y z
N MET A 1 -44.37 -16.90 -22.20
CA MET A 1 -44.38 -16.39 -20.80
C MET A 1 -43.53 -15.12 -20.71
N GLY A 2 -44.14 -13.94 -20.90
CA GLY A 2 -43.45 -12.65 -20.92
C GLY A 2 -43.17 -12.11 -19.51
N LYS A 3 -42.01 -11.47 -19.29
CA LYS A 3 -41.61 -10.92 -17.99
C LYS A 3 -42.42 -9.66 -17.68
N ILE A 4 -43.22 -9.70 -16.61
CA ILE A 4 -44.02 -8.57 -16.11
C ILE A 4 -43.09 -7.55 -15.43
N LYS A 5 -42.99 -6.34 -16.00
CA LYS A 5 -42.28 -5.22 -15.37
C LYS A 5 -43.20 -4.54 -14.36
N ARG A 6 -42.85 -4.61 -13.07
CA ARG A 6 -43.56 -3.86 -12.02
C ARG A 6 -43.17 -2.39 -12.07
N GLN A 7 -44.15 -1.51 -12.25
CA GLN A 7 -43.94 -0.07 -12.11
C GLN A 7 -43.68 0.28 -10.65
N ARG A 8 -42.51 0.86 -10.36
CA ARG A 8 -42.19 1.40 -9.04
C ARG A 8 -42.81 2.79 -8.94
N ARG A 9 -43.89 2.91 -8.16
CA ARG A 9 -44.41 4.21 -7.72
C ARG A 9 -43.63 4.66 -6.49
N LYS A 10 -43.13 5.89 -6.50
CA LYS A 10 -42.59 6.55 -5.31
C LYS A 10 -43.76 7.26 -4.63
N LEU A 11 -44.07 6.87 -3.40
CA LEU A 11 -44.99 7.60 -2.54
C LEU A 11 -44.14 8.51 -1.65
N HIS A 12 -44.33 9.82 -1.78
CA HIS A 12 -43.81 10.79 -0.83
C HIS A 12 -44.89 11.04 0.23
N PRO A 13 -44.57 11.09 1.53
CA PRO A 13 -45.53 11.45 2.54
C PRO A 13 -45.85 12.95 2.43
N SER A 14 -47.12 13.29 2.27
CA SER A 14 -47.59 14.67 2.38
C SER A 14 -47.56 15.09 3.85
N VAL A 15 -46.75 16.10 4.17
CA VAL A 15 -46.69 16.69 5.50
C VAL A 15 -47.98 17.47 5.76
N VAL A 16 -48.70 17.08 6.82
CA VAL A 16 -49.83 17.81 7.40
C VAL A 16 -49.28 19.08 8.05
N LYS A 17 -49.88 20.22 7.70
CA LYS A 17 -49.49 21.54 8.20
C LYS A 17 -50.45 21.87 9.35
N ASP A 18 -50.01 21.69 10.59
CA ASP A 18 -50.74 22.18 11.75
C ASP A 18 -50.61 23.71 11.78
N ALA A 19 -51.76 24.37 11.91
CA ALA A 19 -51.92 25.80 11.79
C ALA A 19 -52.00 26.42 13.18
N ASP A 20 -51.07 27.32 13.49
CA ASP A 20 -51.24 28.39 14.47
C ASP A 20 -50.55 29.67 13.94
N LYS A 21 -51.42 30.61 13.51
CA LYS A 21 -51.46 32.08 13.75
C LYS A 21 -50.13 32.74 14.19
N ASP A 22 -49.61 33.82 13.61
CA ASP A 22 -50.23 35.11 13.25
C ASP A 22 -49.50 35.89 12.14
N ALA A 23 -50.21 36.86 11.58
CA ALA A 23 -50.01 37.56 10.31
C ALA A 23 -49.01 38.72 10.30
N VAL A 24 -48.37 38.96 9.14
CA VAL A 24 -48.38 40.26 8.42
C VAL A 24 -48.13 40.03 6.91
N ASN A 25 -48.94 40.68 6.06
CA ASN A 25 -48.89 40.62 4.58
C ASN A 25 -47.84 41.58 4.00
N GLU A 26 -47.16 41.19 2.92
CA GLU A 26 -47.11 41.92 1.64
C GLU A 26 -46.45 41.05 0.54
N MET A 27 -47.01 41.14 -0.67
CA MET A 27 -46.78 40.24 -1.82
C MET A 27 -45.76 40.82 -2.82
N ASP A 28 -45.17 39.89 -3.59
CA ASP A 28 -44.59 40.05 -4.94
C ASP A 28 -43.20 40.72 -5.05
N THR A 29 -42.16 40.16 -5.67
CA THR A 29 -41.98 38.99 -6.55
C THR A 29 -40.56 38.44 -6.29
N GLY A 30 -40.45 37.23 -5.74
CA GLY A 30 -39.15 36.66 -5.36
C GLY A 30 -39.01 35.24 -5.90
N LEU A 31 -38.09 35.04 -6.85
CA LEU A 31 -37.58 33.74 -7.24
C LEU A 31 -37.14 32.98 -5.97
N LEU A 32 -37.94 31.98 -5.58
CA LEU A 32 -37.72 31.16 -4.38
C LEU A 32 -36.46 30.31 -4.55
N GLN A 33 -35.32 30.85 -4.12
CA GLN A 33 -34.18 30.01 -3.78
C GLN A 33 -34.56 29.13 -2.58
N PRO A 34 -34.24 27.83 -2.58
CA PRO A 34 -34.42 27.01 -1.39
C PRO A 34 -33.58 27.61 -0.26
N SER A 35 -34.20 27.90 0.87
CA SER A 35 -33.51 28.37 2.06
C SER A 35 -32.45 27.34 2.45
N VAL A 36 -31.20 27.72 2.24
CA VAL A 36 -30.05 26.98 2.78
C VAL A 36 -30.16 27.02 4.30
N LEU A 37 -30.67 25.93 4.89
CA LEU A 37 -30.77 25.70 6.33
C LEU A 37 -29.40 25.46 6.98
N PHE A 38 -28.35 26.09 6.46
CA PHE A 38 -27.01 26.07 7.02
C PHE A 38 -26.50 27.51 7.05
N PRO A 39 -26.16 28.06 8.23
CA PRO A 39 -25.54 29.38 8.32
C PRO A 39 -24.21 29.36 7.57
N THR A 40 -24.13 30.05 6.43
CA THR A 40 -22.89 30.16 5.63
C THR A 40 -22.05 31.38 6.01
N LYS A 41 -22.59 32.31 6.81
CA LYS A 41 -21.85 33.48 7.30
C LYS A 41 -20.80 33.01 8.30
N GLY A 42 -19.52 33.17 7.95
CA GLY A 42 -18.40 32.85 8.84
C GLY A 42 -17.75 31.48 8.65
N LEU A 43 -18.32 30.58 7.84
CA LEU A 43 -17.78 29.22 7.67
C LEU A 43 -16.42 29.20 6.94
N LEU A 44 -16.11 30.26 6.21
CA LEU A 44 -14.85 30.47 5.49
C LEU A 44 -14.09 31.72 5.97
N GLN A 45 -14.48 32.31 7.11
CA GLN A 45 -13.68 33.37 7.73
C GLN A 45 -12.42 32.71 8.30
N SER A 46 -11.40 32.57 7.47
CA SER A 46 -10.05 32.22 7.88
C SER A 46 -9.62 33.18 8.98
N SER A 47 -9.46 32.68 10.20
CA SER A 47 -8.69 33.39 11.21
C SER A 47 -7.30 33.65 10.62
N ASN A 48 -6.93 34.92 10.51
CA ASN A 48 -5.56 35.35 10.25
C ASN A 48 -4.67 34.72 11.33
N THR A 49 -4.11 33.58 10.99
CA THR A 49 -3.07 32.89 11.74
C THR A 49 -1.84 33.07 10.87
N GLU A 50 -1.06 34.09 11.22
CA GLU A 50 0.31 34.28 10.78
C GLU A 50 1.16 33.17 11.37
N ASP A 51 1.00 31.94 10.87
CA ASP A 51 1.81 30.79 11.26
C ASP A 51 2.08 29.95 10.02
N ALA A 52 3.32 30.06 9.56
CA ALA A 52 4.01 29.20 8.62
C ALA A 52 3.33 28.94 7.27
N SER A 53 3.92 29.52 6.23
CA SER A 53 3.77 29.14 4.82
C SER A 53 3.96 27.64 4.61
N LEU A 54 2.92 26.84 4.85
CA LEU A 54 2.77 25.53 4.25
C LEU A 54 2.46 25.77 2.77
N PRO A 55 3.20 25.17 1.81
CA PRO A 55 2.81 25.21 0.40
C PRO A 55 1.58 24.33 0.21
N LEU A 56 0.43 24.76 0.73
CA LEU A 56 -0.84 24.05 0.68
C LEU A 56 -1.60 24.42 -0.58
N GLN A 57 -0.93 24.36 -1.74
CA GLN A 57 -1.57 24.24 -3.05
C GLN A 57 -0.61 23.53 -4.00
N THR A 58 -0.23 22.30 -3.67
CA THR A 58 0.24 21.43 -4.74
C THR A 58 -0.93 21.26 -5.70
N GLU A 59 -0.73 21.60 -6.99
CA GLU A 59 -1.68 21.34 -8.10
C GLU A 59 -2.18 19.87 -8.14
N ASP A 60 -1.56 19.03 -7.32
CA ASP A 60 -1.95 17.69 -7.03
C ASP A 60 -3.32 17.50 -6.35
N ASP A 61 -3.88 18.49 -5.66
CA ASP A 61 -5.18 18.28 -4.98
C ASP A 61 -6.39 18.65 -5.85
N ARG A 62 -6.16 19.33 -6.99
CA ARG A 62 -7.20 19.76 -7.93
C ARG A 62 -7.67 18.66 -8.88
N MET A 63 -6.87 17.61 -9.07
CA MET A 63 -7.20 16.49 -9.97
C MET A 63 -7.08 15.15 -9.27
N SER A 64 -8.02 14.24 -9.55
CA SER A 64 -7.90 12.86 -9.06
C SER A 64 -6.56 12.26 -9.55
N PHE A 65 -5.82 11.60 -8.65
CA PHE A 65 -4.52 10.96 -8.96
C PHE A 65 -4.59 10.02 -10.17
N VAL A 66 -5.75 9.37 -10.32
CA VAL A 66 -6.10 8.51 -11.45
C VAL A 66 -6.13 9.30 -12.77
N SER A 67 -6.72 10.50 -12.77
CA SER A 67 -6.71 11.41 -13.92
C SER A 67 -5.28 11.85 -14.28
N LYS A 68 -4.47 12.20 -13.28
CA LYS A 68 -3.09 12.67 -13.52
C LYS A 68 -2.20 11.61 -14.16
N LYS A 69 -2.29 10.35 -13.71
CA LYS A 69 -1.52 9.26 -14.32
C LYS A 69 -1.91 9.09 -15.80
N SER A 70 -3.19 9.22 -16.11
CA SER A 70 -3.72 9.15 -17.48
C SER A 70 -3.32 10.34 -18.35
N ILE A 71 -3.17 11.54 -17.77
CA ILE A 71 -2.80 12.78 -18.49
C ILE A 71 -1.28 12.87 -18.71
N LYS A 72 -0.46 12.40 -17.76
CA LYS A 72 1.01 12.43 -17.82
C LYS A 72 1.61 11.31 -18.69
N GLY A 73 1.00 11.05 -19.86
CA GLY A 73 1.53 10.18 -20.92
C GLY A 73 1.55 8.68 -20.63
N SER A 74 0.94 8.20 -19.54
CA SER A 74 0.83 6.76 -19.32
C SER A 74 -0.39 6.18 -20.04
N LYS A 75 -0.23 5.00 -20.62
CA LYS A 75 -1.26 4.21 -21.34
C LYS A 75 -2.62 4.30 -20.63
N GLN A 76 -3.71 4.26 -21.40
CA GLN A 76 -5.08 4.25 -20.88
C GLN A 76 -5.21 3.22 -19.74
N ILE A 77 -5.30 3.72 -18.51
CA ILE A 77 -5.28 2.89 -17.31
C ILE A 77 -6.58 2.09 -17.18
N THR A 78 -6.45 0.78 -16.96
CA THR A 78 -7.61 -0.12 -16.88
C THR A 78 -8.41 0.13 -15.60
N LYS A 79 -9.71 -0.23 -15.57
CA LYS A 79 -10.55 -0.09 -14.36
C LYS A 79 -9.94 -0.79 -13.14
N VAL A 80 -9.25 -1.90 -13.36
CA VAL A 80 -8.54 -2.67 -12.32
C VAL A 80 -7.37 -1.86 -11.75
N GLU A 81 -6.54 -1.29 -12.62
CA GLU A 81 -5.45 -0.40 -12.20
C GLU A 81 -5.96 0.84 -11.47
N LYS A 82 -7.03 1.48 -11.97
CA LYS A 82 -7.68 2.62 -11.29
C LYS A 82 -8.13 2.25 -9.87
N ARG A 83 -8.68 1.04 -9.68
CA ARG A 83 -9.08 0.55 -8.34
C ARG A 83 -7.87 0.32 -7.45
N LYS A 84 -6.82 -0.31 -7.98
CA LYS A 84 -5.56 -0.55 -7.25
C LYS A 84 -4.93 0.76 -6.79
N LEU A 85 -4.77 1.74 -7.69
CA LEU A 85 -4.21 3.05 -7.35
C LEU A 85 -4.99 3.77 -6.25
N ARG A 86 -6.33 3.68 -6.26
CA ARG A 86 -7.16 4.25 -5.19
C ARG A 86 -6.92 3.54 -3.86
N HIS A 87 -6.80 2.21 -3.88
CA HIS A 87 -6.53 1.42 -2.68
C HIS A 87 -5.14 1.72 -2.12
N ASP A 88 -4.11 1.69 -2.97
CA ASP A 88 -2.72 1.95 -2.59
C ASP A 88 -2.60 3.37 -2.00
N LYS A 89 -3.21 4.39 -2.63
CA LYS A 89 -3.23 5.76 -2.11
C LYS A 89 -3.96 5.89 -0.77
N TRP A 90 -5.02 5.11 -0.58
CA TRP A 90 -5.73 5.08 0.71
C TRP A 90 -4.87 4.44 1.80
N LEU A 91 -4.19 3.33 1.50
CA LEU A 91 -3.23 2.71 2.42
C LEU A 91 -2.09 3.67 2.78
N GLU A 92 -1.50 4.34 1.79
CA GLU A 92 -0.47 5.36 2.01
C GLU A 92 -0.97 6.48 2.95
N LYS A 93 -2.22 6.93 2.79
CA LYS A 93 -2.84 7.90 3.71
C LYS A 93 -3.01 7.36 5.12
N VAL A 94 -3.37 6.09 5.28
CA VAL A 94 -3.50 5.45 6.60
C VAL A 94 -2.12 5.29 7.25
N ASP A 95 -1.13 4.83 6.48
CA ASP A 95 0.23 4.60 6.94
C ASP A 95 0.93 5.90 7.35
N THR A 96 0.73 6.99 6.61
CA THR A 96 1.26 8.32 6.97
C THR A 96 0.69 8.82 8.30
N ILE A 97 -0.62 8.69 8.52
CA ILE A 97 -1.27 9.06 9.79
C ILE A 97 -0.76 8.19 10.94
N SER A 98 -0.71 6.87 10.74
CA SER A 98 -0.23 5.92 11.74
C SER A 98 1.23 6.18 12.12
N SER A 99 2.08 6.42 11.12
CA SER A 99 3.49 6.73 11.30
C SER A 99 3.69 8.06 12.02
N ALA A 100 2.93 9.10 11.68
CA ALA A 100 2.98 10.39 12.38
C ALA A 100 2.58 10.24 13.86
N LYS A 101 1.51 9.50 14.16
CA LYS A 101 1.09 9.21 15.54
C LYS A 101 2.17 8.43 16.31
N ARG A 102 2.78 7.43 15.68
CA ARG A 102 3.88 6.66 16.27
C ARG A 102 5.09 7.55 16.56
N ARG A 103 5.52 8.38 15.60
CA ARG A 103 6.62 9.35 15.79
C ARG A 103 6.35 10.29 16.97
N ALA A 104 5.13 10.81 17.10
CA ALA A 104 4.77 11.69 18.22
C ALA A 104 4.83 10.98 19.58
N MET A 105 4.38 9.73 19.65
CA MET A 105 4.48 8.92 20.88
C MET A 105 5.94 8.61 21.23
N ASP A 106 6.75 8.26 20.24
CA ASP A 106 8.16 7.94 20.45
C ASP A 106 8.97 9.19 20.83
N ALA A 107 8.66 10.36 20.24
CA ALA A 107 9.25 11.64 20.64
C ALA A 107 8.96 11.99 22.11
N LYS A 108 7.71 11.80 22.57
CA LYS A 108 7.35 11.99 23.99
C LYS A 108 8.14 11.08 24.92
N LYS A 109 8.36 9.82 24.53
CA LYS A 109 9.18 8.87 25.31
C LYS A 109 10.64 9.31 25.38
N ARG A 110 11.21 9.74 24.26
CA ARG A 110 12.61 10.20 24.17
C ARG A 110 12.83 11.50 24.93
N ALA A 111 11.90 12.45 24.85
CA ALA A 111 11.93 13.69 25.62
C ALA A 111 11.90 13.46 27.15
N GLY A 112 11.32 12.35 27.60
CA GLY A 112 11.33 11.95 29.01
C GLY A 112 12.65 11.36 29.51
N VAL A 113 13.67 11.19 28.66
CA VAL A 113 14.99 10.68 29.06
C VAL A 113 15.79 11.81 29.74
N PRO A 114 16.04 11.74 31.06
CA PRO A 114 16.48 12.89 31.87
C PRO A 114 17.89 13.38 31.55
N VAL A 115 18.77 12.50 31.03
CA VAL A 115 20.19 12.80 30.86
C VAL A 115 20.51 13.39 29.47
N VAL A 116 19.71 13.11 28.44
CA VAL A 116 20.10 13.40 27.04
C VAL A 116 18.99 14.09 26.21
N GLY A 117 17.73 14.12 26.67
CA GLY A 117 16.63 14.67 25.87
C GLY A 117 16.39 13.92 24.55
N ASP A 118 15.63 14.50 23.62
CA ASP A 118 15.36 13.88 22.29
C ASP A 118 16.47 14.20 21.28
N MET A 119 17.28 13.19 20.94
CA MET A 119 18.37 13.30 19.96
C MET A 119 17.94 13.04 18.51
N ASN A 120 16.70 12.59 18.30
CA ASN A 120 16.19 12.28 16.96
C ASN A 120 16.21 13.46 15.96
N PRO A 121 16.00 14.73 16.36
CA PRO A 121 16.10 15.86 15.44
C PRO A 121 17.47 15.99 14.77
N LEU A 122 18.55 15.59 15.44
CA LEU A 122 19.90 15.59 14.86
C LEU A 122 20.05 14.58 13.72
N ASN A 123 19.37 13.42 13.85
CA ASN A 123 19.36 12.40 12.82
C ASN A 123 18.46 12.80 11.64
N GLU A 124 17.33 13.44 11.91
CA GLU A 124 16.38 13.90 10.88
C GLU A 124 16.87 15.12 10.09
N ALA A 125 17.75 15.94 10.67
CA ALA A 125 18.37 17.06 9.97
C ALA A 125 19.38 16.62 8.89
N LEU A 126 19.76 15.33 8.86
CA LEU A 126 20.65 14.80 7.85
C LEU A 126 19.84 14.31 6.63
N PRO A 127 20.27 14.63 5.40
CA PRO A 127 19.63 14.11 4.21
C PRO A 127 19.73 12.59 4.16
N GLU A 128 18.66 11.93 3.73
CA GLU A 128 18.69 10.49 3.56
C GLU A 128 19.70 10.12 2.48
N LEU A 129 20.37 8.97 2.62
CA LEU A 129 21.31 8.48 1.61
C LEU A 129 20.68 8.42 0.21
N SER A 130 19.37 8.16 0.14
CA SER A 130 18.61 8.17 -1.12
C SER A 130 18.57 9.55 -1.80
N GLU A 131 18.52 10.63 -1.02
CA GLU A 131 18.52 12.01 -1.50
C GLU A 131 19.93 12.44 -1.90
N ILE A 132 20.93 12.09 -1.10
CA ILE A 132 22.35 12.31 -1.42
C ILE A 132 22.70 11.63 -2.75
N LEU A 133 22.27 10.38 -2.92
CA LEU A 133 22.48 9.63 -4.15
C LEU A 133 21.78 10.25 -5.35
N ARG A 134 20.64 10.95 -5.19
CA ARG A 134 19.94 11.67 -6.27
C ARG A 134 20.64 12.96 -6.68
N ILE A 135 21.33 13.62 -5.75
CA ILE A 135 21.92 14.96 -5.94
C ILE A 135 23.40 14.88 -6.36
N GLY A 136 24.08 13.77 -6.05
CA GLY A 136 25.50 13.61 -6.34
C GLY A 136 25.86 13.69 -7.83
N PRO A 137 27.07 14.17 -8.18
CA PRO A 137 27.53 14.35 -9.57
C PRO A 137 27.63 13.04 -10.38
N HIS A 138 27.52 11.88 -9.72
CA HIS A 138 27.47 10.56 -10.33
C HIS A 138 26.07 9.94 -10.35
N TYR A 139 25.01 10.72 -10.06
CA TYR A 139 23.63 10.24 -10.20
C TYR A 139 23.26 10.13 -11.67
N THR A 140 23.57 8.99 -12.26
CA THR A 140 22.89 8.52 -13.46
C THR A 140 21.63 7.78 -13.01
N PRO A 141 20.41 8.23 -13.35
CA PRO A 141 19.18 7.48 -13.05
C PRO A 141 19.10 6.11 -13.76
N ASN A 142 20.14 5.72 -14.50
CA ASN A 142 20.27 4.47 -15.24
C ASN A 142 21.64 3.76 -15.12
N SER A 143 22.55 4.13 -14.20
CA SER A 143 23.67 3.22 -13.83
C SER A 143 23.20 2.23 -12.78
N SER A 144 22.09 1.57 -13.09
CA SER A 144 21.96 0.19 -12.72
C SER A 144 23.02 -0.54 -13.54
N ASN A 145 24.19 -0.78 -12.94
CA ASN A 145 25.03 -1.89 -13.34
C ASN A 145 24.26 -3.19 -13.02
N THR A 146 23.19 -3.41 -13.76
CA THR A 146 22.42 -4.66 -13.86
C THR A 146 22.85 -5.35 -15.13
N ARG A 147 24.17 -5.45 -15.35
CA ARG A 147 24.68 -6.53 -16.18
C ARG A 147 24.78 -7.74 -15.26
N ASN A 148 23.85 -8.67 -15.46
CA ASN A 148 23.74 -9.98 -14.79
C ASN A 148 22.98 -10.05 -13.46
N SER A 149 22.04 -9.13 -13.17
CA SER A 149 20.94 -9.56 -12.31
C SER A 149 20.03 -10.46 -13.13
N GLN A 150 20.32 -11.76 -13.12
CA GLN A 150 19.37 -12.80 -13.49
C GLN A 150 17.98 -12.40 -12.96
N PRO A 151 16.91 -12.56 -13.75
CA PRO A 151 15.58 -12.13 -13.34
C PRO A 151 15.34 -12.67 -11.94
N ALA A 152 15.15 -11.77 -10.97
CA ALA A 152 14.89 -12.14 -9.59
C ALA A 152 13.74 -13.13 -9.62
N LYS A 153 14.06 -14.42 -9.41
CA LYS A 153 13.09 -15.50 -9.52
C LYS A 153 12.00 -15.14 -8.52
N LYS A 154 10.79 -14.87 -9.04
CA LYS A 154 9.61 -14.60 -8.21
C LYS A 154 9.62 -15.60 -7.05
N PRO A 155 9.30 -15.19 -5.80
CA PRO A 155 9.29 -16.13 -4.68
C PRO A 155 8.48 -17.35 -5.13
N ARG A 156 9.14 -18.51 -5.16
CA ARG A 156 8.56 -19.73 -5.74
C ARG A 156 7.19 -19.91 -5.09
N ALA A 157 6.14 -19.91 -5.92
CA ALA A 157 4.79 -20.14 -5.43
C ALA A 157 4.82 -21.39 -4.54
N THR A 158 4.25 -21.30 -3.34
CA THR A 158 4.22 -22.44 -2.42
C THR A 158 3.67 -23.66 -3.16
N LEU A 159 4.40 -24.76 -3.15
CA LEU A 159 4.02 -26.02 -3.82
C LEU A 159 2.57 -26.37 -3.48
N LYS A 160 1.80 -26.86 -4.47
CA LYS A 160 0.42 -27.31 -4.22
C LYS A 160 0.42 -28.46 -3.21
N MET A 161 -0.63 -28.61 -2.43
CA MET A 161 -0.72 -29.67 -1.41
C MET A 161 -0.47 -31.07 -1.98
N LYS A 162 -1.00 -31.35 -3.18
CA LYS A 162 -0.76 -32.62 -3.90
C LYS A 162 0.72 -32.84 -4.24
N ASP A 163 1.44 -31.78 -4.61
CA ASP A 163 2.85 -31.86 -5.00
C ASP A 163 3.71 -32.09 -3.75
N LYS A 164 3.35 -31.45 -2.63
CA LYS A 164 3.98 -31.70 -1.32
C LYS A 164 3.77 -33.14 -0.86
N GLN A 165 2.55 -33.66 -0.96
CA GLN A 165 2.24 -35.04 -0.62
C GLN A 165 3.03 -36.03 -1.48
N LYS A 166 3.12 -35.78 -2.79
CA LYS A 166 3.92 -36.59 -3.70
C LYS A 166 5.40 -36.59 -3.31
N MET A 167 6.00 -35.42 -3.07
CA MET A 167 7.41 -35.36 -2.64
C MET A 167 7.64 -36.06 -1.30
N MET A 168 6.69 -35.99 -0.36
CA MET A 168 6.77 -36.69 0.92
C MET A 168 6.78 -38.21 0.73
N LEU A 169 5.91 -38.74 -0.14
CA LEU A 169 5.84 -40.18 -0.43
C LEU A 169 7.09 -40.67 -1.18
N GLU A 170 7.61 -39.87 -2.11
CA GLU A 170 8.86 -40.18 -2.81
C GLU A 170 10.04 -40.21 -1.84
N GLU A 171 10.12 -39.25 -0.93
CA GLU A 171 11.21 -39.19 0.04
C GLU A 171 11.13 -40.32 1.08
N SER A 172 9.91 -40.68 1.53
CA SER A 172 9.75 -41.82 2.44
C SER A 172 10.16 -43.15 1.79
N ALA A 173 9.81 -43.36 0.52
CA ALA A 173 10.23 -44.53 -0.25
C ALA A 173 11.76 -44.55 -0.42
N ARG A 174 12.36 -43.42 -0.83
CA ARG A 174 13.82 -43.27 -0.97
C ARG A 174 14.54 -43.56 0.35
N PHE A 175 14.03 -43.08 1.48
CA PHE A 175 14.61 -43.33 2.79
C PHE A 175 14.58 -44.82 3.16
N GLN A 176 13.48 -45.52 2.89
CA GLN A 176 13.40 -46.96 3.10
C GLN A 176 14.43 -47.74 2.26
N GLU A 177 14.71 -47.29 1.03
CA GLU A 177 15.75 -47.89 0.19
C GLU A 177 17.15 -47.67 0.76
N VAL A 178 17.45 -46.46 1.26
CA VAL A 178 18.73 -46.16 1.93
C VAL A 178 18.94 -47.07 3.14
N LEU A 179 17.90 -47.28 3.96
CA LEU A 179 17.97 -48.19 5.10
C LEU A 179 18.24 -49.65 4.69
N LYS A 180 17.81 -50.07 3.51
CA LYS A 180 18.07 -51.43 2.99
C LYS A 180 19.51 -51.59 2.49
N HIS A 181 20.18 -50.51 2.10
CA HIS A 181 21.51 -50.56 1.50
C HIS A 181 22.59 -51.06 2.48
N SER A 182 23.40 -52.03 2.04
CA SER A 182 24.39 -52.70 2.89
C SER A 182 25.49 -51.76 3.40
N ALA A 183 25.97 -50.83 2.58
CA ALA A 183 26.99 -49.85 2.99
C ALA A 183 26.48 -48.91 4.09
N PHE A 184 25.21 -48.50 4.02
CA PHE A 184 24.58 -47.63 5.01
C PHE A 184 24.41 -48.36 6.36
N LYS A 185 24.02 -49.65 6.32
CA LYS A 185 23.94 -50.50 7.53
C LYS A 185 25.30 -50.71 8.20
N LYS A 186 26.39 -50.84 7.43
CA LYS A 186 27.74 -51.03 7.97
C LYS A 186 28.29 -49.76 8.61
N ASN A 187 28.22 -48.64 7.89
CA ASN A 187 28.70 -47.35 8.40
C ASN A 187 27.89 -46.20 7.74
N PRO A 188 26.87 -45.66 8.46
CA PRO A 188 26.01 -44.63 7.89
C PRO A 188 26.76 -43.32 7.66
N PHE A 189 27.61 -42.89 8.60
CA PHE A 189 28.35 -41.63 8.49
C PHE A 189 29.33 -41.62 7.32
N ALA A 190 30.08 -42.71 7.11
CA ALA A 190 30.98 -42.82 5.96
C ALA A 190 30.22 -42.75 4.63
N THR A 191 29.08 -43.45 4.54
CA THR A 191 28.25 -43.47 3.33
C THR A 191 27.66 -42.08 3.02
N ILE A 192 27.19 -41.37 4.05
CA ILE A 192 26.69 -39.99 3.94
C ILE A 192 27.80 -39.06 3.44
N ASN A 193 29.00 -39.15 4.01
CA ASN A 193 30.13 -38.31 3.60
C ASN A 193 30.53 -38.52 2.13
N VAL A 194 30.51 -39.77 1.65
CA VAL A 194 30.76 -40.08 0.23
C VAL A 194 29.68 -39.47 -0.65
N HIS A 195 28.40 -39.59 -0.27
CA HIS A 195 27.29 -39.02 -1.04
C HIS A 195 27.38 -37.48 -1.12
N LEU A 196 27.70 -36.81 -0.01
CA LEU A 196 27.90 -35.37 0.03
C LEU A 196 29.03 -34.91 -0.88
N LYS A 197 30.18 -35.60 -0.86
CA LYS A 197 31.30 -35.29 -1.77
C LYS A 197 30.89 -35.41 -3.24
N ASN A 198 30.17 -36.47 -3.60
CA ASN A 198 29.68 -36.67 -4.96
C ASN A 198 28.68 -35.58 -5.37
N LYS A 199 27.79 -35.18 -4.46
CA LYS A 199 26.80 -34.12 -4.71
C LYS A 199 27.46 -32.76 -4.95
N LEU A 200 28.45 -32.40 -4.13
CA LEU A 200 29.21 -31.16 -4.30
C LEU A 200 29.95 -31.14 -5.65
N LYS A 201 30.55 -32.26 -6.05
CA LYS A 201 31.22 -32.37 -7.36
C LYS A 201 30.24 -32.17 -8.53
N GLN A 202 29.04 -32.73 -8.45
CA GLN A 202 28.00 -32.54 -9.48
C GLN A 202 27.54 -31.08 -9.57
N GLU A 203 27.40 -30.40 -8.44
CA GLU A 203 27.00 -29.00 -8.41
C GLU A 203 28.09 -28.08 -8.98
N GLN A 204 29.37 -28.37 -8.72
CA GLN A 204 30.50 -27.67 -9.34
C GLN A 204 30.51 -27.84 -10.86
N GLN A 205 30.37 -29.08 -11.34
CA GLN A 205 30.31 -29.37 -12.79
C GLN A 205 29.12 -28.67 -13.47
N ALA A 206 27.96 -28.59 -12.80
CA ALA A 206 26.78 -27.90 -13.34
C ALA A 206 26.89 -26.36 -13.34
N GLN A 207 27.87 -25.79 -12.63
CA GLN A 207 28.17 -24.34 -12.65
C GLN A 207 29.18 -23.97 -13.73
N GLU A 208 30.01 -24.91 -14.16
CA GLU A 208 31.01 -24.72 -15.21
C GLU A 208 30.43 -24.84 -16.63
N THR A 209 29.25 -25.45 -16.78
CA THR A 209 28.48 -25.58 -18.04
C THR A 209 27.39 -24.52 -18.16
#